data_AF-A0A8X6KTZ0-F1
#
_entry.id   AF-A0A8X6KTZ0-F1
#
_cell.length_a   1.000
_cell.length_b   1.000
_cell.length_c   1.000
_cell.angle_alpha   90.00
_cell.angle_beta   90.00
_cell.angle_gamma   90.00
#
_symmetry.space_group_name_H-M   'P 1'
#
loop_
_entity.id
_entity.type
_entity.pdbx_description
1 polymer ?
#
loop_
_entity_poly.entity_id
_entity_poly.type
_entity_poly.pdbx_seq_one_letter_code
_entity_poly.pdbx_strand_id
1 'polypeptide(L)'
;MYQTALLLLSGPIRIVIESIGKYLSWTNKKVAHRLYVKLEPELCKPFSKSDTIGLSRLSAAIPVLYNKASSLCKNVDVRVLLGGNEHSKFITNKEFSFDAIITNYDGNKNISSYVEQNFGYCCNNIIKLDDKSTPREELESNFYEFKTYKTVCLGGTFDRLHNGHKVLLSEAVLKASEALIVGVSVGDTLKKKILWELIEPIEKRIEVVTDFLCEIDPSLRYEVVPITDIYGPTITNPDIDCLVVTTETKIGGEKVNNERKKKGMSETQLHVINVIEDKNHSPDEEEKLSSSTKRMHLLGSPLKMSKPSFKHDQPYCILFQGYPLFGKTFIASRFQASGIPVLCCDEILNAILKKDSNLKEEILKEFPNECCCDDGTIDYEKLLLLCLRNK
;
A
#
# COMPACT_ATOMS: atom_id res chain seq x y z
N MET A 1 10.34 -18.55 18.27
CA MET A 1 9.33 -18.11 17.27
C MET A 1 9.72 -18.72 15.95
N TYR A 2 8.74 -19.13 15.15
CA TYR A 2 8.93 -19.57 13.77
C TYR A 2 9.20 -18.34 12.90
N GLN A 3 10.12 -18.42 11.94
CA GLN A 3 10.32 -17.34 10.97
C GLN A 3 9.16 -17.30 9.98
N THR A 4 8.82 -18.47 9.45
CA THR A 4 7.76 -18.64 8.46
C THR A 4 6.83 -19.78 8.87
N ALA A 5 5.51 -19.57 8.79
CA ALA A 5 4.55 -20.62 9.06
C ALA A 5 3.41 -20.63 8.04
N LEU A 6 2.81 -21.81 7.86
CA LEU A 6 1.57 -22.01 7.10
C LEU A 6 0.40 -22.19 8.07
N LEU A 7 -0.56 -21.27 8.06
CA LEU A 7 -1.85 -21.40 8.73
C LEU A 7 -2.87 -22.01 7.76
N LEU A 8 -3.07 -23.32 7.89
CA LEU A 8 -4.00 -24.12 7.09
C LEU A 8 -5.34 -24.24 7.80
N LEU A 9 -6.34 -23.52 7.32
CA LEU A 9 -7.67 -23.45 7.93
C LEU A 9 -8.70 -24.21 7.09
N SER A 10 -9.42 -25.11 7.74
CA SER A 10 -10.44 -25.95 7.12
C SER A 10 -11.82 -25.80 7.77
N GLY A 11 -12.85 -26.21 7.04
CA GLY A 11 -14.26 -26.08 7.42
C GLY A 11 -14.97 -24.94 6.70
N PRO A 12 -16.28 -24.75 6.93
CA PRO A 12 -17.09 -23.72 6.30
C PRO A 12 -16.43 -22.34 6.36
N ILE A 13 -16.23 -21.70 5.20
CA ILE A 13 -15.42 -20.46 5.12
C ILE A 13 -15.94 -19.37 6.05
N ARG A 14 -17.25 -19.30 6.23
CA ARG A 14 -17.89 -18.35 7.15
C ARG A 14 -17.42 -18.55 8.59
N ILE A 15 -17.40 -19.80 9.07
CA ILE A 15 -16.98 -20.14 10.43
C ILE A 15 -15.49 -19.83 10.60
N VAL A 16 -14.67 -20.21 9.60
CA VAL A 16 -13.23 -19.90 9.60
C VAL A 16 -12.98 -18.40 9.69
N ILE A 17 -13.76 -17.60 8.96
CA ILE A 17 -13.63 -16.13 8.95
C ILE A 17 -14.15 -15.49 10.25
N GLU A 18 -15.21 -16.03 10.87
CA GLU A 18 -15.65 -15.59 12.20
C GLU A 18 -14.55 -15.80 13.26
N SER A 19 -13.79 -16.90 13.14
CA SER A 19 -12.69 -17.25 14.06
C SER A 19 -11.32 -16.70 13.66
N ILE A 20 -11.17 -16.08 12.49
CA ILE A 20 -9.86 -15.69 11.92
C ILE A 20 -9.04 -14.80 12.88
N GLY A 21 -9.70 -13.90 13.61
CA GLY A 21 -9.04 -13.03 14.58
C GLY A 21 -8.37 -13.80 15.72
N LYS A 22 -8.96 -14.92 16.16
CA LYS A 22 -8.38 -15.78 17.20
C LYS A 22 -7.12 -16.46 16.68
N TYR A 23 -7.18 -17.04 15.47
CA TYR A 23 -6.03 -17.71 14.86
C TYR A 23 -4.90 -16.72 14.56
N LEU A 24 -5.21 -15.54 14.00
CA LEU A 24 -4.21 -14.49 13.74
C LEU A 24 -3.56 -13.99 15.04
N SER A 25 -4.33 -13.77 16.10
CA SER A 25 -3.78 -13.35 17.40
C SER A 25 -2.86 -14.42 18.01
N TRP A 26 -3.22 -15.69 17.88
CA TRP A 26 -2.39 -16.80 18.36
C TRP A 26 -1.10 -16.92 17.55
N THR A 27 -1.20 -16.91 16.22
CA THR A 27 -0.06 -17.05 15.30
C THR A 27 0.89 -15.86 15.36
N ASN A 28 0.40 -14.63 15.53
CA ASN A 28 1.21 -13.42 15.70
C ASN A 28 2.15 -13.48 16.91
N LYS A 29 1.86 -14.30 17.94
CA LYS A 29 2.76 -14.53 19.08
C LYS A 29 3.86 -15.57 18.81
N LYS A 30 3.71 -16.35 17.75
CA LYS A 30 4.54 -17.52 17.45
C LYS A 30 5.36 -17.35 16.18
N VAL A 31 4.93 -16.50 15.26
CA VAL A 31 5.57 -16.25 13.96
C VAL A 31 6.21 -14.87 13.94
N ALA A 32 7.46 -14.79 13.47
CA ALA A 32 8.27 -13.59 13.52
C ALA A 32 8.24 -12.79 12.21
N HIS A 33 8.25 -13.45 11.05
CA HIS A 33 8.42 -12.77 9.76
C HIS A 33 7.23 -12.94 8.82
N ARG A 34 6.90 -14.18 8.41
CA ARG A 34 5.87 -14.41 7.37
C ARG A 34 4.86 -15.47 7.78
N LEU A 35 3.57 -15.13 7.63
CA LEU A 35 2.46 -16.04 7.86
C LEU A 35 1.70 -16.25 6.54
N TYR A 36 1.84 -17.43 5.97
CA TYR A 36 1.00 -17.85 4.87
C TYR A 36 -0.33 -18.37 5.42
N VAL A 37 -1.45 -17.96 4.83
CA VAL A 37 -2.78 -18.45 5.20
C VAL A 37 -3.39 -19.15 4.01
N LYS A 38 -3.78 -20.41 4.18
CA LYS A 38 -4.46 -21.20 3.16
C LYS A 38 -5.84 -21.57 3.70
N LEU A 39 -6.90 -21.11 3.02
CA LEU A 39 -8.28 -21.42 3.34
C LEU A 39 -8.74 -22.62 2.48
N GLU A 40 -8.98 -23.76 3.12
CA GLU A 40 -9.28 -25.04 2.48
C GLU A 40 -10.52 -25.67 3.10
N PRO A 41 -11.73 -25.20 2.72
CA PRO A 41 -12.97 -25.66 3.33
C PRO A 41 -13.17 -27.17 3.22
N GLU A 42 -12.72 -27.77 2.11
CA GLU A 42 -12.74 -29.21 1.86
C GLU A 42 -11.33 -29.73 1.60
N LEU A 43 -10.52 -29.93 2.65
CA LEU A 43 -9.21 -30.58 2.56
C LEU A 43 -9.27 -31.81 1.64
N CYS A 44 -8.66 -31.69 0.44
CA CYS A 44 -8.57 -32.63 -0.70
C CYS A 44 -9.34 -32.30 -2.00
N LYS A 45 -10.03 -31.16 -2.13
CA LYS A 45 -10.29 -30.61 -3.47
C LYS A 45 -9.28 -29.51 -3.74
N PRO A 46 -8.25 -29.73 -4.58
CA PRO A 46 -7.34 -28.65 -4.93
C PRO A 46 -8.16 -27.49 -5.48
N PHE A 47 -7.85 -26.29 -5.00
CA PHE A 47 -8.50 -25.07 -5.48
C PHE A 47 -8.37 -25.00 -7.00
N SER A 48 -9.51 -24.96 -7.67
CA SER A 48 -9.56 -24.82 -9.13
C SER A 48 -10.14 -23.46 -9.50
N LYS A 49 -9.54 -22.81 -10.50
CA LYS A 49 -10.14 -21.60 -11.10
C LYS A 49 -11.45 -21.87 -11.84
N SER A 50 -11.84 -23.13 -12.00
CA SER A 50 -13.18 -23.52 -12.46
C SER A 50 -14.22 -23.55 -11.34
N ASP A 51 -13.82 -23.53 -10.06
CA ASP A 51 -14.75 -23.50 -8.93
C ASP A 51 -15.20 -22.06 -8.64
N THR A 52 -16.24 -21.63 -9.34
CA THR A 52 -16.80 -20.28 -9.20
C THR A 52 -17.36 -20.01 -7.81
N ILE A 53 -17.88 -21.03 -7.12
CA ILE A 53 -18.44 -20.90 -5.76
C ILE A 53 -17.29 -20.70 -4.77
N GLY A 54 -16.23 -21.52 -4.86
CA GLY A 54 -15.01 -21.36 -4.06
C GLY A 54 -14.35 -20.01 -4.26
N LEU A 55 -14.25 -19.54 -5.51
CA LEU A 55 -13.74 -18.22 -5.85
C LEU A 55 -14.57 -17.08 -5.23
N SER A 56 -15.91 -17.16 -5.31
CA SER A 56 -16.79 -16.18 -4.68
C SER A 56 -16.60 -16.14 -3.17
N ARG A 57 -16.45 -17.30 -2.54
CA ARG A 57 -16.21 -17.44 -1.10
C ARG A 57 -14.88 -16.81 -0.69
N LEU A 58 -13.80 -17.09 -1.42
CA LEU A 58 -12.49 -16.49 -1.17
C LEU A 58 -12.50 -14.97 -1.36
N SER A 59 -13.14 -14.47 -2.42
CA SER A 59 -13.27 -13.04 -2.70
C SER A 59 -13.98 -12.29 -1.56
N ALA A 60 -14.99 -12.90 -0.95
CA ALA A 60 -15.64 -12.35 0.24
C ALA A 60 -14.75 -12.43 1.51
N ALA A 61 -13.93 -13.46 1.63
CA ALA A 61 -13.12 -13.75 2.82
C ALA A 61 -11.82 -12.91 2.91
N ILE A 62 -11.15 -12.69 1.79
CA ILE A 62 -9.83 -12.05 1.69
C ILE A 62 -9.82 -10.64 2.30
N PRO A 63 -10.77 -9.73 1.99
CA PRO A 63 -10.80 -8.41 2.60
C PRO A 63 -10.92 -8.45 4.13
N VAL A 64 -11.77 -9.35 4.65
CA VAL A 64 -11.98 -9.52 6.09
C VAL A 64 -10.70 -10.01 6.77
N LEU A 65 -10.04 -11.01 6.18
CA LEU A 65 -8.78 -11.54 6.70
C LEU A 65 -7.70 -10.46 6.74
N TYR A 66 -7.49 -9.73 5.64
CA TYR A 66 -6.46 -8.69 5.58
C TYR A 66 -6.75 -7.49 6.50
N ASN A 67 -8.02 -7.14 6.71
CA ASN A 67 -8.43 -6.13 7.70
C ASN A 67 -8.17 -6.58 9.16
N LYS A 68 -8.41 -7.86 9.46
CA LYS A 68 -8.06 -8.43 10.77
C LYS A 68 -6.55 -8.53 10.94
N ALA A 69 -5.82 -8.88 9.89
CA ALA A 69 -4.36 -8.92 9.90
C ALA A 69 -3.76 -7.53 10.12
N SER A 70 -4.30 -6.46 9.52
CA SER A 70 -3.76 -5.10 9.72
C SER A 70 -3.90 -4.61 11.17
N SER A 71 -4.95 -5.05 11.87
CA SER A 71 -5.18 -4.68 13.28
C SER A 71 -4.41 -5.56 14.27
N LEU A 72 -4.21 -6.84 13.97
CA LEU A 72 -3.61 -7.81 14.90
C LEU A 72 -2.12 -8.12 14.63
N CYS A 73 -1.69 -8.09 13.38
CA CYS A 73 -0.37 -8.53 12.94
C CYS A 73 0.50 -7.33 12.51
N LYS A 74 1.10 -6.64 13.48
CA LYS A 74 1.93 -5.45 13.19
C LYS A 74 3.29 -5.78 12.56
N ASN A 75 3.89 -6.90 12.97
CA ASN A 75 5.25 -7.25 12.60
C ASN A 75 5.33 -8.49 11.70
N VAL A 76 4.19 -9.08 11.34
CA VAL A 76 4.12 -10.32 10.55
C VAL A 76 3.51 -10.02 9.19
N ASP A 77 4.22 -10.38 8.13
CA ASP A 77 3.76 -10.29 6.75
C ASP A 77 2.77 -11.43 6.48
N VAL A 78 1.47 -11.13 6.58
CA VAL A 78 0.41 -12.10 6.25
C VAL A 78 0.18 -12.15 4.74
N ARG A 79 0.16 -13.36 4.15
CA ARG A 79 -0.13 -13.59 2.72
C ARG A 79 -1.14 -14.73 2.56
N VAL A 80 -2.23 -14.47 1.86
CA VAL A 80 -3.25 -15.50 1.58
C VAL A 80 -2.85 -16.25 0.33
N LEU A 81 -2.66 -17.57 0.43
CA LEU A 81 -2.33 -18.45 -0.67
C LEU A 81 -3.62 -18.80 -1.44
N LEU A 82 -3.67 -18.43 -2.71
CA LEU A 82 -4.82 -18.63 -3.58
C LEU A 82 -4.61 -19.86 -4.48
N GLY A 83 -3.44 -19.98 -5.08
CA GLY A 83 -3.05 -21.13 -5.91
C GLY A 83 -2.37 -22.28 -5.15
N GLY A 84 -1.91 -23.27 -5.92
CA GLY A 84 -1.05 -24.38 -5.52
C GLY A 84 -0.19 -24.83 -6.72
N ASN A 85 0.83 -25.65 -6.49
CA ASN A 85 1.81 -26.01 -7.53
C ASN A 85 1.29 -26.98 -8.61
N GLU A 86 0.21 -27.71 -8.34
CA GLU A 86 -0.24 -28.86 -9.16
C GLU A 86 -0.62 -28.53 -10.62
N HIS A 87 -0.81 -27.25 -10.97
CA HIS A 87 -1.20 -26.83 -12.31
C HIS A 87 -0.42 -25.63 -12.87
N SER A 88 0.77 -25.32 -12.32
CA SER A 88 1.59 -24.25 -12.88
C SER A 88 2.11 -24.64 -14.28
N LYS A 89 1.50 -24.08 -15.33
CA LYS A 89 2.04 -24.16 -16.71
C LYS A 89 3.32 -23.35 -16.88
N PHE A 90 3.59 -22.47 -15.92
CA PHE A 90 4.74 -21.58 -15.90
C PHE A 90 5.70 -22.06 -14.82
N ILE A 91 6.97 -22.24 -15.19
CA ILE A 91 8.03 -22.63 -14.25
C ILE A 91 8.23 -21.45 -13.29
N THR A 92 7.64 -21.51 -12.11
CA THR A 92 8.06 -20.67 -11.00
C THR A 92 9.08 -21.46 -10.19
N ASN A 93 10.35 -21.05 -10.20
CA ASN A 93 11.42 -21.62 -9.35
C ASN A 93 11.24 -21.29 -7.85
N LYS A 94 10.00 -20.99 -7.39
CA LYS A 94 9.75 -20.55 -6.02
C LYS A 94 9.47 -21.75 -5.14
N GLU A 95 10.43 -22.09 -4.29
CA GLU A 95 10.28 -23.11 -3.26
C GLU A 95 9.63 -22.50 -2.02
N PHE A 96 8.50 -23.06 -1.60
CA PHE A 96 7.91 -22.72 -0.32
C PHE A 96 8.68 -23.42 0.80
N SER A 97 8.97 -22.69 1.88
CA SER A 97 9.56 -23.26 3.09
C SER A 97 8.79 -22.82 4.32
N PHE A 98 8.34 -23.78 5.14
CA PHE A 98 7.60 -23.51 6.37
C PHE A 98 8.32 -24.14 7.58
N ASP A 99 8.51 -23.37 8.65
CA ASP A 99 9.06 -23.88 9.91
C ASP A 99 8.00 -24.60 10.76
N ALA A 100 6.73 -24.28 10.51
CA ALA A 100 5.58 -24.87 11.17
C ALA A 100 4.35 -24.84 10.27
N ILE A 101 3.54 -25.89 10.35
CA ILE A 101 2.17 -25.92 9.86
C ILE A 101 1.25 -25.78 11.06
N ILE A 102 0.37 -24.79 11.04
CA ILE A 102 -0.60 -24.50 12.08
C ILE A 102 -1.97 -24.73 11.49
N THR A 103 -2.82 -25.52 12.12
CA THR A 103 -4.10 -25.90 11.52
C THR A 103 -5.22 -26.09 12.53
N ASN A 104 -6.46 -25.84 12.12
CA ASN A 104 -7.65 -26.22 12.88
C ASN A 104 -8.26 -27.55 12.39
N TYR A 105 -7.59 -28.26 11.48
CA TYR A 105 -8.08 -29.54 10.98
C TYR A 105 -7.93 -30.66 12.02
N ASP A 106 -9.05 -31.26 12.38
CA ASP A 106 -9.16 -32.35 13.34
C ASP A 106 -9.34 -33.73 12.68
N GLY A 107 -9.57 -33.79 11.38
CA GLY A 107 -9.86 -35.04 10.66
C GLY A 107 -8.67 -36.00 10.52
N ASN A 108 -8.98 -37.19 9.99
CA ASN A 108 -8.04 -38.33 9.91
C ASN A 108 -6.99 -38.23 8.78
N LYS A 109 -7.05 -37.20 7.93
CA LYS A 109 -6.14 -37.09 6.78
C LYS A 109 -4.76 -36.56 7.17
N ASN A 110 -3.73 -36.99 6.44
CA ASN A 110 -2.35 -36.57 6.68
C ASN A 110 -2.08 -35.18 6.08
N ILE A 111 -2.01 -34.17 6.94
CA ILE A 111 -1.69 -32.78 6.59
C ILE A 111 -0.32 -32.67 5.90
N SER A 112 0.68 -33.46 6.33
CA SER A 112 2.01 -33.45 5.69
C SER A 112 1.92 -33.84 4.22
N SER A 113 1.13 -34.85 3.89
CA SER A 113 0.93 -35.30 2.50
C SER A 113 0.25 -34.23 1.64
N TYR A 114 -0.74 -33.51 2.20
CA TYR A 114 -1.39 -32.40 1.51
C TYR A 114 -0.39 -31.27 1.20
N VAL A 115 0.44 -30.90 2.19
CA VAL A 115 1.43 -29.82 2.01
C VAL A 115 2.53 -30.22 1.03
N GLU A 116 2.99 -31.47 1.08
CA GLU A 116 3.96 -32.01 0.12
C GLU A 116 3.42 -31.96 -1.31
N GLN A 117 2.17 -32.39 -1.52
CA GLN A 117 1.52 -32.37 -2.85
C GLN A 117 1.33 -30.95 -3.38
N ASN A 118 0.84 -30.02 -2.55
CA ASN A 118 0.46 -28.69 -3.02
C ASN A 118 1.61 -27.68 -3.08
N PHE A 119 2.65 -27.87 -2.25
CA PHE A 119 3.74 -26.91 -2.08
C PHE A 119 5.12 -27.52 -2.29
N GLY A 120 5.23 -28.83 -2.55
CA GLY A 120 6.51 -29.52 -2.75
C GLY A 120 7.39 -29.55 -1.51
N TYR A 121 6.81 -29.42 -0.32
CA TYR A 121 7.55 -29.26 0.93
C TYR A 121 7.02 -30.16 2.05
N CYS A 122 7.94 -30.86 2.72
CA CYS A 122 7.64 -31.67 3.89
C CYS A 122 7.97 -30.90 5.17
N CYS A 123 6.94 -30.59 5.97
CA CYS A 123 7.12 -30.04 7.31
C CYS A 123 6.63 -31.05 8.35
N ASN A 124 7.49 -31.36 9.33
CA ASN A 124 7.16 -32.29 10.41
C ASN A 124 6.55 -31.60 11.63
N ASN A 125 6.67 -30.27 11.73
CA ASN A 125 6.21 -29.50 12.87
C ASN A 125 4.76 -29.03 12.65
N ILE A 126 3.80 -29.88 13.00
CA ILE A 126 2.37 -29.61 12.87
C ILE A 126 1.78 -29.25 14.23
N ILE A 127 1.11 -28.11 14.31
CA ILE A 127 0.45 -27.59 15.50
C ILE A 127 -1.05 -27.53 15.25
N LYS A 128 -1.81 -28.30 16.02
CA LYS A 128 -3.27 -28.24 16.00
C LYS A 128 -3.78 -27.14 16.93
N LEU A 129 -4.70 -26.33 16.43
CA LEU A 129 -5.41 -25.32 17.19
C LEU A 129 -6.62 -25.95 17.85
N ASP A 130 -6.82 -25.68 19.14
CA ASP A 130 -8.03 -26.08 19.86
C ASP A 130 -9.21 -25.24 19.37
N ASP A 131 -9.98 -25.81 18.45
CA ASP A 131 -11.19 -25.22 17.92
C ASP A 131 -12.39 -25.93 18.54
N LYS A 132 -12.88 -25.41 19.67
CA LYS A 132 -14.16 -25.87 20.25
C LYS A 132 -15.30 -25.31 19.38
N SER A 133 -15.51 -25.88 18.20
CA SER A 133 -16.57 -25.46 17.29
C SER A 133 -17.93 -25.93 17.80
N THR A 134 -18.84 -24.98 18.04
CA THR A 134 -20.28 -25.28 18.13
C THR A 134 -20.79 -25.55 16.71
N PRO A 135 -21.60 -26.60 16.46
CA PRO A 135 -22.19 -26.82 15.14
C PRO A 135 -23.06 -25.62 14.79
N ARG A 136 -22.79 -24.99 13.65
CA ARG A 136 -23.65 -23.91 13.10
C ARG A 136 -23.88 -24.24 11.63
N GLU A 137 -25.14 -24.36 11.26
CA GLU A 137 -25.57 -24.66 9.90
C GLU A 137 -25.15 -23.54 8.93
N GLU A 138 -24.76 -23.92 7.71
CA GLU A 138 -24.54 -22.97 6.62
C GLU A 138 -25.91 -22.41 6.20
N LEU A 139 -26.18 -21.14 6.54
CA LEU A 139 -27.23 -20.39 5.85
C LEU A 139 -26.73 -20.07 4.44
N GLU A 140 -27.44 -20.58 3.43
CA GLU A 140 -27.23 -20.26 2.01
C GLU A 140 -27.29 -18.74 1.84
N SER A 141 -26.17 -18.15 1.43
CA SER A 141 -26.16 -16.77 0.95
C SER A 141 -26.37 -16.80 -0.55
N ASN A 142 -27.13 -15.86 -1.10
CA ASN A 142 -27.29 -15.70 -2.55
C ASN A 142 -25.92 -15.38 -3.16
N PHE A 143 -25.23 -16.41 -3.65
CA PHE A 143 -23.94 -16.26 -4.29
C PHE A 143 -24.14 -15.76 -5.72
N TYR A 144 -23.54 -14.61 -6.03
CA TYR A 144 -23.45 -14.14 -7.40
C TYR A 144 -22.44 -15.01 -8.17
N GLU A 145 -22.72 -15.26 -9.45
CA GLU A 145 -21.83 -16.03 -10.32
C GLU A 145 -20.44 -15.35 -10.39
N PHE A 146 -19.40 -16.06 -9.93
CA PHE A 146 -18.04 -15.55 -9.99
C PHE A 146 -17.46 -15.76 -11.39
N LYS A 147 -17.31 -14.68 -12.14
CA LYS A 147 -16.68 -14.69 -13.45
C LYS A 147 -15.17 -14.46 -13.38
N THR A 148 -14.41 -15.26 -14.13
CA THR A 148 -12.98 -15.11 -14.40
C THR A 148 -12.74 -14.63 -15.84
N TYR A 149 -11.53 -14.15 -16.10
CA TYR A 149 -11.10 -13.53 -17.36
C TYR A 149 -9.70 -14.02 -17.72
N LYS A 150 -9.40 -14.11 -19.02
CA LYS A 150 -8.13 -14.65 -19.50
C LYS A 150 -6.98 -13.73 -19.09
N THR A 151 -7.11 -12.45 -19.41
CA THR A 151 -6.15 -11.42 -19.03
C THR A 151 -6.82 -10.37 -18.17
N VAL A 152 -6.32 -10.20 -16.95
CA VAL A 152 -6.73 -9.13 -16.04
C VAL A 152 -5.65 -8.08 -15.98
N CYS A 153 -6.04 -6.82 -15.86
CA CYS A 153 -5.13 -5.70 -15.64
C CYS A 153 -5.53 -4.94 -14.36
N LEU A 154 -4.55 -4.34 -13.70
CA LEU A 154 -4.76 -3.32 -12.68
C LEU A 154 -3.58 -2.34 -12.65
N GLY A 155 -3.81 -1.17 -12.08
CA GLY A 155 -2.78 -0.14 -11.95
C GLY A 155 -2.77 0.46 -10.55
N GLY A 156 -1.60 0.90 -10.10
CA GLY A 156 -1.45 1.51 -8.78
C GLY A 156 -0.03 1.98 -8.50
N THR A 157 0.13 2.66 -7.38
CA THR A 157 1.47 3.08 -6.94
C THR A 157 2.22 1.93 -6.26
N PHE A 158 1.54 1.05 -5.52
CA PHE A 158 2.17 -0.07 -4.81
C PHE A 158 3.35 0.31 -3.89
N ASP A 159 3.34 1.55 -3.38
CA ASP A 159 4.33 2.01 -2.42
C ASP A 159 4.14 1.30 -1.08
N ARG A 160 5.22 0.69 -0.55
CA ARG A 160 5.26 0.03 0.75
C ARG A 160 4.12 -0.97 0.92
N LEU A 161 4.10 -1.98 0.04
CA LEU A 161 3.04 -2.99 -0.10
C LEU A 161 2.33 -3.28 1.23
N HIS A 162 1.04 -2.96 1.30
CA HIS A 162 0.23 -3.04 2.52
C HIS A 162 -1.03 -3.87 2.27
N ASN A 163 -1.75 -4.21 3.33
CA ASN A 163 -2.91 -5.11 3.24
C ASN A 163 -4.02 -4.60 2.29
N GLY A 164 -4.19 -3.28 2.16
CA GLY A 164 -5.00 -2.67 1.11
C GLY A 164 -4.58 -3.06 -0.32
N HIS A 165 -3.28 -2.94 -0.65
CA HIS A 165 -2.75 -3.42 -1.93
C HIS A 165 -2.90 -4.95 -2.08
N LYS A 166 -2.67 -5.71 -1.01
CA LYS A 166 -2.77 -7.17 -1.06
C LYS A 166 -4.19 -7.64 -1.40
N VAL A 167 -5.22 -6.97 -0.90
CA VAL A 167 -6.61 -7.25 -1.32
C VAL A 167 -6.79 -6.98 -2.80
N LEU A 168 -6.39 -5.80 -3.29
CA LEU A 168 -6.50 -5.47 -4.73
C LEU A 168 -5.80 -6.49 -5.63
N LEU A 169 -4.56 -6.86 -5.29
CA LEU A 169 -3.78 -7.84 -6.04
C LEU A 169 -4.39 -9.24 -5.93
N SER A 170 -4.84 -9.65 -4.74
CA SER A 170 -5.48 -10.96 -4.52
C SER A 170 -6.78 -11.10 -5.31
N GLU A 171 -7.63 -10.07 -5.32
CA GLU A 171 -8.86 -10.06 -6.12
C GLU A 171 -8.56 -10.19 -7.62
N ALA A 172 -7.53 -9.49 -8.11
CA ALA A 172 -7.14 -9.62 -9.50
C ALA A 172 -6.60 -11.01 -9.86
N VAL A 173 -5.87 -11.65 -8.93
CA VAL A 173 -5.43 -13.04 -9.08
C VAL A 173 -6.62 -14.00 -9.14
N LEU A 174 -7.65 -13.80 -8.31
CA LEU A 174 -8.88 -14.59 -8.36
C LEU A 174 -9.63 -14.39 -9.68
N LYS A 175 -9.61 -13.17 -10.25
CA LYS A 175 -10.27 -12.86 -11.52
C LYS A 175 -9.50 -13.34 -12.76
N ALA A 176 -8.20 -13.57 -12.66
CA ALA A 176 -7.37 -13.99 -13.79
C ALA A 176 -7.33 -15.52 -13.94
N SER A 177 -7.49 -16.03 -15.15
CA SER A 177 -7.31 -17.46 -15.46
C SER A 177 -5.99 -17.78 -16.16
N GLU A 178 -5.36 -16.83 -16.86
CA GLU A 178 -4.07 -17.05 -17.53
C GLU A 178 -3.01 -16.00 -17.21
N ALA A 179 -3.35 -14.71 -17.29
CA ALA A 179 -2.38 -13.63 -17.14
C ALA A 179 -2.91 -12.47 -16.28
N LEU A 180 -2.01 -11.88 -15.50
CA LEU A 180 -2.24 -10.65 -14.74
C LEU A 180 -1.17 -9.61 -15.07
N ILE A 181 -1.61 -8.47 -15.60
CA ILE A 181 -0.77 -7.31 -15.89
C ILE A 181 -0.94 -6.29 -14.76
N VAL A 182 0.16 -5.84 -14.17
CA VAL A 182 0.16 -4.84 -13.10
C VAL A 182 1.00 -3.63 -13.52
N GLY A 183 0.33 -2.49 -13.68
CA GLY A 183 0.99 -1.21 -13.92
C GLY A 183 1.40 -0.52 -12.63
N VAL A 184 2.70 -0.27 -12.46
CA VAL A 184 3.28 0.41 -11.29
C VAL A 184 3.62 1.85 -11.64
N SER A 185 2.92 2.83 -11.05
CA SER A 185 3.07 4.25 -11.42
C SER A 185 4.48 4.80 -11.14
N VAL A 186 5.00 5.62 -12.07
CA VAL A 186 6.28 6.32 -11.97
C VAL A 186 6.17 7.77 -12.49
N GLY A 187 7.19 8.58 -12.21
CA GLY A 187 7.32 9.95 -12.73
C GLY A 187 6.37 10.96 -12.08
N ASP A 188 5.97 11.97 -12.85
CA ASP A 188 5.25 13.14 -12.34
C ASP A 188 3.88 12.83 -11.72
N THR A 189 3.29 11.69 -12.07
CA THR A 189 2.05 11.19 -11.45
C THR A 189 2.18 11.01 -9.94
N LEU A 190 3.40 10.78 -9.43
CA LEU A 190 3.68 10.58 -8.00
C LEU A 190 3.77 11.88 -7.20
N LYS A 191 4.18 13.00 -7.84
CA LYS A 191 4.44 14.29 -7.16
C LYS A 191 3.21 14.87 -6.45
N LYS A 192 2.01 14.42 -6.82
CA LYS A 192 0.74 14.84 -6.19
C LYS A 192 0.45 14.10 -4.88
N LYS A 193 1.22 13.07 -4.53
CA LYS A 193 0.99 12.27 -3.33
C LYS A 193 1.67 12.90 -2.11
N ILE A 194 1.01 12.82 -0.95
CA ILE A 194 1.54 13.27 0.34
C ILE A 194 2.90 12.63 0.59
N LEU A 195 3.99 13.37 0.81
CA LEU A 195 5.34 12.84 1.04
C LEU A 195 5.87 11.96 -0.13
N TRP A 196 5.67 12.40 -1.38
CA TRP A 196 6.06 11.64 -2.58
C TRP A 196 7.56 11.33 -2.63
N GLU A 197 8.39 12.14 -1.97
CA GLU A 197 9.84 11.97 -1.84
C GLU A 197 10.20 10.69 -1.06
N LEU A 198 9.28 10.17 -0.24
CA LEU A 198 9.46 8.94 0.56
C LEU A 198 8.92 7.68 -0.12
N ILE A 199 8.42 7.80 -1.36
CA ILE A 199 7.97 6.65 -2.15
C ILE A 199 9.18 5.76 -2.49
N GLU A 200 9.01 4.46 -2.37
CA GLU A 200 10.05 3.49 -2.70
C GLU A 200 10.45 3.56 -4.20
N PRO A 201 11.73 3.30 -4.53
CA PRO A 201 12.18 3.20 -5.92
C PRO A 201 11.32 2.25 -6.74
N ILE A 202 11.14 2.55 -8.03
CA ILE A 202 10.25 1.80 -8.92
C ILE A 202 10.67 0.32 -9.02
N GLU A 203 11.96 0.05 -9.06
CA GLU A 203 12.54 -1.30 -9.10
C GLU A 203 12.12 -2.10 -7.87
N LYS A 204 12.19 -1.47 -6.68
CA LYS A 204 11.78 -2.12 -5.42
C LYS A 204 10.30 -2.43 -5.38
N ARG A 205 9.46 -1.51 -5.86
CA ARG A 205 8.01 -1.71 -5.92
C ARG A 205 7.62 -2.82 -6.89
N ILE A 206 8.25 -2.88 -8.06
CA ILE A 206 8.04 -3.96 -9.04
C ILE A 206 8.47 -5.30 -8.46
N GLU A 207 9.65 -5.38 -7.84
CA GLU A 207 10.17 -6.59 -7.19
C GLU A 207 9.18 -7.11 -6.13
N VAL A 208 8.78 -6.25 -5.18
CA VAL A 208 7.91 -6.65 -4.06
C VAL A 208 6.51 -7.07 -4.55
N VAL A 209 5.95 -6.42 -5.56
CA VAL A 209 4.67 -6.81 -6.17
C VAL A 209 4.80 -8.16 -6.88
N THR A 210 5.86 -8.34 -7.68
CA THR A 210 6.12 -9.59 -8.41
C THR A 210 6.28 -10.75 -7.43
N ASP A 211 7.09 -10.56 -6.38
CA ASP A 211 7.29 -11.54 -5.32
C ASP A 211 6.01 -11.92 -4.60
N PHE A 212 5.16 -10.93 -4.30
CA PHE A 212 3.87 -11.18 -3.67
C PHE A 212 2.97 -12.02 -4.57
N LEU A 213 2.83 -11.64 -5.84
CA LEU A 213 1.99 -12.33 -6.82
C LEU A 213 2.44 -13.79 -7.03
N CYS A 214 3.73 -14.00 -7.28
CA CYS A 214 4.32 -15.33 -7.45
C CYS A 214 4.17 -16.21 -6.19
N GLU A 215 4.11 -15.62 -4.99
CA GLU A 215 3.89 -16.39 -3.77
C GLU A 215 2.43 -16.74 -3.53
N ILE A 216 1.47 -15.88 -3.88
CA ILE A 216 0.06 -16.17 -3.62
C ILE A 216 -0.57 -17.10 -4.67
N ASP A 217 -0.10 -17.06 -5.92
CA ASP A 217 -0.56 -17.96 -6.98
C ASP A 217 0.49 -18.13 -8.10
N PRO A 218 1.37 -19.14 -8.02
CA PRO A 218 2.38 -19.35 -9.05
C PRO A 218 1.82 -19.83 -10.41
N SER A 219 0.51 -20.09 -10.53
CA SER A 219 -0.08 -20.66 -11.74
C SER A 219 -0.33 -19.65 -12.87
N LEU A 220 -0.23 -18.35 -12.60
CA LEU A 220 -0.48 -17.26 -13.54
C LEU A 220 0.79 -16.72 -14.18
N ARG A 221 0.66 -16.15 -15.38
CA ARG A 221 1.70 -15.30 -15.97
C ARG A 221 1.57 -13.87 -15.45
N TYR A 222 2.61 -13.38 -14.78
CA TYR A 222 2.66 -12.02 -14.27
C TYR A 222 3.51 -11.11 -15.17
N GLU A 223 2.96 -9.94 -15.49
CA GLU A 223 3.67 -8.85 -16.16
C GLU A 223 3.55 -7.59 -15.30
N VAL A 224 4.61 -7.25 -14.58
CA VAL A 224 4.64 -6.08 -13.68
C VAL A 224 5.51 -5.01 -14.34
N VAL A 225 4.88 -3.94 -14.82
CA VAL A 225 5.52 -2.93 -15.69
C VAL A 225 5.37 -1.52 -15.14
N PRO A 226 6.35 -0.63 -15.32
CA PRO A 226 6.21 0.77 -14.97
C PRO A 226 5.19 1.46 -15.89
N ILE A 227 4.36 2.35 -15.32
CA ILE A 227 3.43 3.19 -16.08
C ILE A 227 3.62 4.67 -15.74
N THR A 228 3.62 5.52 -16.76
CA THR A 228 3.80 6.97 -16.62
C THR A 228 2.48 7.76 -16.67
N ASP A 229 1.37 7.09 -16.97
CA ASP A 229 0.03 7.68 -17.07
C ASP A 229 -1.05 6.70 -16.55
N ILE A 230 -2.31 7.14 -16.62
CA ILE A 230 -3.47 6.37 -16.13
C ILE A 230 -3.90 5.22 -17.06
N TYR A 231 -3.35 5.16 -18.27
CA TYR A 231 -3.74 4.20 -19.30
C TYR A 231 -2.77 3.00 -19.31
N GLY A 232 -1.47 3.26 -19.29
CA GLY A 232 -0.46 2.20 -19.40
C GLY A 232 -0.74 1.27 -20.59
N PRO A 233 -0.60 -0.07 -20.42
CA PRO A 233 -0.83 -1.01 -21.52
C PRO A 233 -2.30 -1.16 -21.89
N THR A 234 -3.25 -0.60 -21.14
CA THR A 234 -4.69 -0.82 -21.37
C THR A 234 -5.22 -0.23 -22.67
N ILE A 235 -4.54 0.74 -23.27
CA ILE A 235 -4.93 1.36 -24.55
C ILE A 235 -4.07 0.94 -25.73
N THR A 236 -3.19 -0.05 -25.53
CA THR A 236 -2.30 -0.63 -26.54
C THR A 236 -2.43 -2.14 -26.63
N ASN A 237 -2.78 -2.82 -25.54
CA ASN A 237 -3.00 -4.26 -25.49
C ASN A 237 -4.51 -4.60 -25.62
N PRO A 238 -4.95 -5.17 -26.76
CA PRO A 238 -6.35 -5.54 -26.97
C PRO A 238 -6.77 -6.78 -26.16
N ASP A 239 -5.83 -7.63 -25.74
CA ASP A 239 -6.10 -8.90 -25.08
C ASP A 239 -6.49 -8.76 -23.60
N ILE A 240 -6.55 -7.53 -23.07
CA ILE A 240 -7.02 -7.24 -21.72
C ILE A 240 -8.55 -7.30 -21.69
N ASP A 241 -9.08 -8.25 -20.92
CA ASP A 241 -10.52 -8.50 -20.81
C ASP A 241 -11.17 -7.75 -19.65
N CYS A 242 -10.43 -7.57 -18.56
CA CYS A 242 -10.93 -7.06 -17.29
C CYS A 242 -9.94 -6.11 -16.63
N LEU A 243 -10.46 -5.01 -16.09
CA LEU A 243 -9.70 -4.03 -15.30
C LEU A 243 -10.24 -4.05 -13.86
N VAL A 244 -9.36 -4.40 -12.93
CA VAL A 244 -9.68 -4.38 -11.49
C VAL A 244 -9.33 -3.02 -10.92
N VAL A 245 -10.31 -2.37 -10.31
CA VAL A 245 -10.19 -1.01 -9.75
C VAL A 245 -10.79 -0.96 -8.35
N THR A 246 -10.35 -0.01 -7.55
CA THR A 246 -11.03 0.34 -6.29
C THR A 246 -12.19 1.29 -6.55
N THR A 247 -13.08 1.46 -5.58
CA THR A 247 -14.11 2.50 -5.60
C THR A 247 -13.54 3.89 -5.91
N GLU A 248 -12.34 4.20 -5.41
CA GLU A 248 -11.63 5.47 -5.66
C GLU A 248 -11.13 5.63 -7.10
N THR A 249 -10.77 4.51 -7.74
CA THR A 249 -10.14 4.51 -9.08
C THR A 249 -11.09 4.11 -10.20
N LYS A 250 -12.37 3.88 -9.89
CA LYS A 250 -13.43 3.55 -10.85
C LYS A 250 -13.50 4.54 -12.01
N ILE A 251 -13.45 5.84 -11.71
CA ILE A 251 -13.46 6.91 -12.72
C ILE A 251 -12.24 6.80 -13.66
N GLY A 252 -11.10 6.33 -13.15
CA GLY A 252 -9.93 6.03 -13.98
C GLY A 252 -10.20 4.89 -14.96
N GLY A 253 -10.84 3.82 -14.52
CA GLY A 253 -11.25 2.71 -15.39
C GLY A 253 -12.27 3.11 -16.46
N GLU A 254 -13.23 3.97 -16.12
CA GLU A 254 -14.18 4.53 -17.10
C GLU A 254 -13.45 5.38 -18.16
N LYS A 255 -12.44 6.16 -17.77
CA LYS A 255 -11.58 6.89 -18.72
C LYS A 255 -10.79 5.95 -19.64
N VAL A 256 -10.30 4.83 -19.13
CA VAL A 256 -9.64 3.80 -19.94
C VAL A 256 -10.59 3.25 -21.00
N ASN A 257 -11.82 2.86 -20.63
CA ASN A 257 -12.80 2.34 -21.60
C ASN A 257 -13.19 3.40 -22.65
N ASN A 258 -13.34 4.67 -22.26
CA ASN A 258 -13.58 5.76 -23.20
C ASN A 258 -12.44 5.91 -24.23
N GLU A 259 -11.17 5.85 -23.80
CA GLU A 259 -10.03 5.90 -24.72
C GLU A 259 -9.91 4.64 -25.59
N ARG A 260 -10.19 3.45 -25.03
CA ARG A 260 -10.24 2.20 -25.81
C ARG A 260 -11.27 2.31 -26.94
N LYS A 261 -12.46 2.82 -26.64
CA LYS A 261 -13.53 3.04 -27.63
C LYS A 261 -13.10 4.03 -28.73
N LYS A 262 -12.44 5.13 -28.38
CA LYS A 262 -11.89 6.08 -29.36
C LYS A 262 -10.86 5.44 -30.30
N LYS A 263 -10.11 4.44 -29.81
CA LYS A 263 -9.13 3.68 -30.58
C LYS A 263 -9.71 2.43 -31.27
N GLY A 264 -11.03 2.23 -31.24
CA GLY A 264 -11.68 1.07 -31.86
C GLY A 264 -11.44 -0.26 -31.12
N MET A 265 -11.02 -0.22 -29.86
CA MET A 265 -10.83 -1.41 -29.02
C MET A 265 -12.09 -1.73 -28.21
N SER A 266 -12.30 -3.02 -27.93
CA SER A 266 -13.39 -3.48 -27.06
C SER A 266 -13.22 -2.95 -25.63
N GLU A 267 -14.31 -2.57 -24.98
CA GLU A 267 -14.29 -2.15 -23.58
C GLU A 267 -13.89 -3.30 -22.65
N THR A 268 -13.11 -2.98 -21.61
CA THR A 268 -12.77 -3.94 -20.55
C THR A 268 -13.90 -4.03 -19.53
N GLN A 269 -14.11 -5.20 -18.95
CA GLN A 269 -15.02 -5.36 -17.81
C GLN A 269 -14.40 -4.69 -16.58
N LEU A 270 -15.11 -3.75 -15.94
CA LEU A 270 -14.65 -3.10 -14.72
C LEU A 270 -15.06 -3.94 -13.50
N HIS A 271 -14.09 -4.50 -12.79
CA HIS A 271 -14.32 -5.14 -11.50
C HIS A 271 -13.95 -4.18 -10.38
N VAL A 272 -14.97 -3.62 -9.72
CA VAL A 272 -14.79 -2.62 -8.66
C VAL A 272 -14.77 -3.31 -7.29
N ILE A 273 -13.73 -3.03 -6.50
CA ILE A 273 -13.61 -3.50 -5.13
C ILE A 273 -13.63 -2.33 -4.14
N ASN A 274 -14.08 -2.59 -2.91
CA ASN A 274 -14.09 -1.59 -1.85
C ASN A 274 -12.70 -1.37 -1.26
N VAL A 275 -12.43 -0.16 -0.79
CA VAL A 275 -11.24 0.13 0.01
C VAL A 275 -11.39 -0.48 1.40
N ILE A 276 -10.26 -0.82 2.02
CA ILE A 276 -10.24 -1.35 3.39
C ILE A 276 -10.04 -0.19 4.36
N GLU A 277 -11.00 -0.02 5.28
CA GLU A 277 -10.88 0.92 6.39
C GLU A 277 -9.80 0.49 7.39
N ASP A 278 -8.99 1.44 7.84
CA ASP A 278 -8.08 1.28 8.95
C ASP A 278 -8.76 1.68 10.26
N LYS A 279 -9.21 0.70 11.05
CA LYS A 279 -9.93 0.96 12.31
C LYS A 279 -9.07 1.62 13.40
N ASN A 280 -7.76 1.67 13.20
CA ASN A 280 -6.82 2.24 14.16
C ASN A 280 -6.21 3.57 13.69
N HIS A 281 -6.78 4.19 12.65
CA HIS A 281 -6.27 5.45 12.13
C HIS A 281 -6.35 6.58 13.17
N SER A 282 -5.36 7.47 13.15
CA SER A 282 -5.44 8.73 13.90
C SER A 282 -6.26 9.79 13.12
N PRO A 283 -6.72 10.88 13.77
CA PRO A 283 -7.50 11.91 13.10
C PRO A 283 -6.78 12.60 11.91
N ASP A 284 -5.45 12.60 11.94
CA ASP A 284 -4.61 13.19 10.89
C ASP A 284 -4.24 12.16 9.78
N GLU A 285 -4.73 10.92 9.90
CA GLU A 285 -4.48 9.83 8.96
C GLU A 285 -5.68 9.56 8.05
N GLU A 286 -5.42 8.94 6.90
CA GLU A 286 -6.50 8.47 6.03
C GLU A 286 -7.31 7.36 6.73
N GLU A 287 -8.65 7.41 6.61
CA GLU A 287 -9.57 6.39 7.17
C GLU A 287 -9.35 4.98 6.60
N LYS A 288 -8.66 4.88 5.45
CA LYS A 288 -8.32 3.63 4.78
C LYS A 288 -6.86 3.25 5.00
N LEU A 289 -6.56 1.96 4.84
CA LEU A 289 -5.18 1.50 4.72
C LEU A 289 -4.52 2.11 3.48
N SER A 290 -3.54 2.99 3.69
CA SER A 290 -2.90 3.76 2.61
C SER A 290 -1.38 3.86 2.72
N SER A 291 -0.71 4.01 1.57
CA SER A 291 0.73 4.33 1.52
C SER A 291 1.02 5.74 2.05
N SER A 292 0.07 6.67 2.02
CA SER A 292 0.24 8.01 2.61
C SER A 292 0.46 7.89 4.12
N THR A 293 -0.42 7.17 4.82
CA THR A 293 -0.30 6.92 6.26
C THR A 293 1.02 6.22 6.59
N LYS A 294 1.39 5.19 5.83
CA LYS A 294 2.68 4.52 6.01
C LYS A 294 3.88 5.46 5.87
N ARG A 295 3.87 6.39 4.92
CA ARG A 295 4.95 7.38 4.75
C ARG A 295 4.96 8.40 5.87
N MET A 296 3.80 8.82 6.38
CA MET A 296 3.73 9.69 7.56
C MET A 296 4.36 9.02 8.78
N HIS A 297 4.13 7.72 8.99
CA HIS A 297 4.75 6.97 10.10
C HIS A 297 6.28 6.89 10.03
N LEU A 298 6.89 7.05 8.84
CA LEU A 298 8.36 7.09 8.70
C LEU A 298 8.98 8.36 9.28
N LEU A 299 8.20 9.44 9.39
CA LEU A 299 8.63 10.67 10.03
C LEU A 299 8.80 10.50 11.56
N GLY A 300 8.43 9.33 12.09
CA GLY A 300 8.47 8.99 13.50
C GLY A 300 7.17 9.36 14.21
N SER A 301 7.14 9.05 15.51
CA SER A 301 6.05 9.45 16.39
C SER A 301 6.49 10.65 17.24
N PRO A 302 5.61 11.62 17.50
CA PRO A 302 5.91 12.69 18.44
C PRO A 302 6.27 12.10 19.81
N LEU A 303 7.49 12.39 20.30
CA LEU A 303 7.95 11.93 21.62
C LEU A 303 7.11 12.51 22.77
N LYS A 304 6.52 13.69 22.55
CA LYS A 304 5.60 14.35 23.46
C LYS A 304 4.42 14.88 22.65
N MET A 305 3.25 14.27 22.81
CA MET A 305 2.01 14.83 22.29
C MET A 305 1.79 16.19 22.95
N SER A 306 1.76 17.26 22.16
CA SER A 306 1.33 18.55 22.66
C SER A 306 -0.14 18.42 23.08
N LYS A 307 -0.42 18.44 24.38
CA LYS A 307 -1.77 18.76 24.83
C LYS A 307 -2.02 20.21 24.39
N PRO A 308 -3.03 20.50 23.56
CA PRO A 308 -3.36 21.88 23.24
C PRO A 308 -3.88 22.51 24.53
N SER A 309 -2.98 23.07 25.34
CA SER A 309 -3.32 23.66 26.63
C SER A 309 -3.13 25.16 26.59
N PHE A 310 -3.74 25.85 25.63
CA PHE A 310 -3.77 27.31 25.67
C PHE A 310 -5.05 27.85 25.04
N LYS A 311 -6.04 28.14 25.89
CA LYS A 311 -6.90 29.30 25.63
C LYS A 311 -6.03 30.52 25.89
N HIS A 312 -5.39 31.02 24.83
CA HIS A 312 -4.80 32.35 24.88
C HIS A 312 -5.89 33.35 24.51
N ASP A 313 -6.42 34.06 25.50
CA ASP A 313 -7.37 35.17 25.30
C ASP A 313 -6.68 36.45 24.80
N GLN A 314 -5.39 36.38 24.47
CA GLN A 314 -4.57 37.50 24.00
C GLN A 314 -3.91 37.15 22.66
N PRO A 315 -3.70 38.14 21.77
CA PRO A 315 -2.94 37.94 20.54
C PRO A 315 -1.51 37.50 20.88
N TYR A 316 -0.98 36.55 20.10
CA TYR A 316 0.38 36.05 20.25
C TYR A 316 1.06 35.94 18.89
N CYS A 317 2.39 35.98 18.89
CA CYS A 317 3.22 35.81 17.70
C CYS A 317 3.83 34.41 17.69
N ILE A 318 3.71 33.69 16.58
CA ILE A 318 4.39 32.41 16.38
C ILE A 318 5.65 32.68 15.58
N LEU A 319 6.81 32.51 16.21
CA LEU A 319 8.10 32.68 15.56
C LEU A 319 8.58 31.35 14.96
N PHE A 320 8.72 31.29 13.63
CA PHE A 320 9.39 30.17 12.97
C PHE A 320 10.89 30.43 12.90
N GLN A 321 11.64 29.80 13.80
CA GLN A 321 13.10 29.83 13.79
C GLN A 321 13.66 28.50 13.25
N GLY A 322 14.68 28.57 12.40
CA GLY A 322 15.34 27.40 11.83
C GLY A 322 16.32 27.77 10.73
N TYR A 323 17.09 26.80 10.25
CA TYR A 323 18.03 27.02 9.15
C TYR A 323 17.31 27.28 7.81
N PRO A 324 17.97 27.90 6.83
CA PRO A 324 17.47 27.97 5.46
C PRO A 324 17.03 26.59 4.95
N LEU A 325 16.00 26.56 4.09
CA LEU A 325 15.44 25.34 3.48
C LEU A 325 14.66 24.37 4.41
N PHE A 326 14.49 24.67 5.70
CA PHE A 326 13.69 23.85 6.63
C PHE A 326 12.16 24.01 6.46
N GLY A 327 11.69 24.52 5.33
CA GLY A 327 10.25 24.63 5.04
C GLY A 327 9.48 25.69 5.84
N LYS A 328 10.16 26.64 6.49
CA LYS A 328 9.51 27.73 7.26
C LYS A 328 8.47 28.49 6.42
N THR A 329 8.84 28.86 5.19
CA THR A 329 7.97 29.56 4.24
C THR A 329 6.76 28.72 3.85
N PHE A 330 6.92 27.39 3.74
CA PHE A 330 5.82 26.47 3.46
C PHE A 330 4.84 26.35 4.64
N ILE A 331 5.35 26.31 5.87
CA ILE A 331 4.49 26.33 7.06
C ILE A 331 3.76 27.66 7.13
N ALA A 332 4.47 28.77 6.95
CA ALA A 332 3.91 30.11 7.01
C ALA A 332 2.80 30.33 5.95
N SER A 333 2.97 29.86 4.72
CA SER A 333 1.94 29.98 3.69
C SER A 333 0.63 29.26 4.04
N ARG A 334 0.67 28.20 4.86
CA ARG A 334 -0.55 27.57 5.40
C ARG A 334 -1.27 28.45 6.42
N PHE A 335 -0.54 29.10 7.33
CA PHE A 335 -1.13 30.09 8.24
C PHE A 335 -1.79 31.22 7.47
N GLN A 336 -1.12 31.72 6.42
CA GLN A 336 -1.67 32.75 5.54
C GLN A 336 -2.95 32.30 4.83
N ALA A 337 -3.00 31.06 4.33
CA ALA A 337 -4.20 30.49 3.71
C ALA A 337 -5.37 30.34 4.69
N SER A 338 -5.09 30.22 5.99
CA SER A 338 -6.10 30.25 7.06
C SER A 338 -6.49 31.66 7.52
N GLY A 339 -6.03 32.70 6.80
CA GLY A 339 -6.34 34.11 7.11
C GLY A 339 -5.50 34.72 8.24
N ILE A 340 -4.46 34.02 8.71
CA ILE A 340 -3.56 34.54 9.75
C ILE A 340 -2.46 35.38 9.08
N PRO A 341 -2.26 36.65 9.49
CA PRO A 341 -1.18 37.48 8.95
C PRO A 341 0.19 36.84 9.18
N VAL A 342 1.01 36.82 8.13
CA VAL A 342 2.38 36.29 8.17
C VAL A 342 3.36 37.44 7.91
N LEU A 343 4.39 37.52 8.75
CA LEU A 343 5.49 38.47 8.58
C LEU A 343 6.74 37.70 8.16
N CYS A 344 7.21 37.92 6.93
CA CYS A 344 8.44 37.34 6.42
C CYS A 344 9.63 38.26 6.73
N CYS A 345 10.58 37.79 7.53
CA CYS A 345 11.77 38.58 7.88
C CYS A 345 12.60 38.98 6.65
N ASP A 346 12.64 38.13 5.62
CA ASP A 346 13.40 38.39 4.40
C ASP A 346 12.77 39.57 3.61
N GLU A 347 11.44 39.65 3.57
CA GLU A 347 10.72 40.77 2.94
C GLU A 347 10.91 42.08 3.73
N ILE A 348 10.87 41.99 5.07
CA ILE A 348 11.12 43.13 5.95
C ILE A 348 12.55 43.66 5.75
N LEU A 349 13.54 42.77 5.75
CA LEU A 349 14.93 43.13 5.58
C LEU A 349 15.18 43.75 4.19
N ASN A 350 14.61 43.17 3.13
CA ASN A 350 14.66 43.75 1.80
C ASN A 350 14.03 45.16 1.74
N ALA A 351 12.90 45.37 2.43
CA ALA A 351 12.27 46.68 2.51
C ALA A 351 13.12 47.71 3.28
N ILE A 352 13.83 47.28 4.33
CA ILE A 352 14.76 48.12 5.10
C ILE A 352 15.96 48.49 4.23
N LEU A 353 16.61 47.52 3.58
CA LEU A 353 17.78 47.75 2.73
C LEU A 353 17.50 48.69 1.53
N LYS A 354 16.26 48.70 1.03
CA LYS A 354 15.84 49.63 -0.02
C LYS A 354 15.66 51.07 0.49
N LYS A 355 15.41 51.26 1.78
CA LYS A 355 15.11 52.58 2.38
C LYS A 355 16.29 53.17 3.13
N ASP A 356 17.12 52.35 3.76
CA ASP A 356 18.23 52.76 4.60
C ASP A 356 19.56 52.71 3.84
N SER A 357 19.94 53.88 3.30
CA SER A 357 21.19 54.04 2.56
C SER A 357 22.42 53.80 3.42
N ASN A 358 22.36 54.11 4.73
CA ASN A 358 23.51 53.95 5.62
C ASN A 358 23.80 52.46 5.86
N LEU A 359 22.76 51.69 6.15
CA LEU A 359 22.88 50.24 6.31
C LEU A 359 23.39 49.57 5.02
N LYS A 360 22.91 50.04 3.86
CA LYS A 360 23.40 49.58 2.56
C LYS A 360 24.90 49.81 2.41
N GLU A 361 25.38 51.01 2.72
CA GLU A 361 26.82 51.33 2.66
C GLU A 361 27.66 50.48 3.62
N GLU A 362 27.17 50.23 4.84
CA GLU A 362 27.87 49.37 5.80
C GLU A 362 28.01 47.93 5.29
N ILE A 363 26.96 47.36 4.71
CA ILE A 363 27.02 46.01 4.13
C ILE A 363 27.99 45.96 2.95
N LEU A 364 27.98 46.98 2.09
CA LEU A 364 28.89 47.04 0.93
C LEU A 364 30.36 47.25 1.33
N LYS A 365 30.64 47.83 2.51
CA LYS A 365 31.99 47.90 3.06
C LYS A 365 32.51 46.52 3.48
N GLU A 366 31.65 45.72 4.09
CA GLU A 366 32.01 44.38 4.59
C GLU A 366 32.03 43.32 3.48
N PHE A 367 31.15 43.45 2.48
CA PHE A 367 31.03 42.54 1.33
C PHE A 367 31.16 43.29 -0.02
N PRO A 368 32.34 43.84 -0.36
CA PRO A 368 32.49 44.66 -1.55
C PRO A 368 32.28 43.84 -2.83
N ASN A 369 31.38 44.28 -3.71
CA ASN A 369 31.15 43.73 -5.06
C ASN A 369 30.66 42.27 -5.16
N GLU A 370 30.56 41.53 -4.07
CA GLU A 370 30.13 40.12 -4.08
C GLU A 370 28.61 39.95 -3.93
N CYS A 371 27.93 40.92 -3.32
CA CYS A 371 26.48 40.89 -3.07
C CYS A 371 25.70 41.94 -3.88
N CYS A 372 26.26 42.50 -4.95
CA CYS A 372 25.56 43.49 -5.77
C CYS A 372 24.85 42.86 -6.99
N CYS A 373 23.69 43.40 -7.32
CA CYS A 373 23.06 43.30 -8.62
C CYS A 373 23.72 44.27 -9.61
N ASP A 374 23.52 44.06 -10.91
CA ASP A 374 24.06 44.91 -11.97
C ASP A 374 23.54 46.36 -11.91
N ASP A 375 22.39 46.58 -11.25
CA ASP A 375 21.79 47.89 -11.01
C ASP A 375 22.29 48.59 -9.74
N GLY A 376 23.28 48.01 -9.05
CA GLY A 376 23.84 48.52 -7.80
C GLY A 376 22.94 48.33 -6.57
N THR A 377 21.84 47.58 -6.68
CA THR A 377 21.10 47.09 -5.51
C THR A 377 21.80 45.89 -4.87
N ILE A 378 21.47 45.58 -3.61
CA ILE A 378 22.02 44.39 -2.96
C ILE A 378 21.20 43.17 -3.41
N ASP A 379 21.90 42.20 -3.98
CA ASP A 379 21.40 40.84 -4.23
C ASP A 379 21.34 40.10 -2.89
N TYR A 380 20.11 39.98 -2.37
CA TYR A 380 19.85 39.35 -1.08
C TYR A 380 20.25 37.88 -1.03
N GLU A 381 20.06 37.15 -2.13
CA GLU A 381 20.37 35.72 -2.18
C GLU A 381 21.89 35.51 -2.13
N LYS A 382 22.65 36.32 -2.87
CA LYS A 382 24.12 36.34 -2.76
C LYS A 382 24.58 36.75 -1.37
N LEU A 383 24.02 37.82 -0.79
CA LEU A 383 24.37 38.26 0.57
C LEU A 383 24.13 37.13 1.60
N LEU A 384 22.99 36.45 1.50
CA LEU A 384 22.66 35.32 2.37
C LEU A 384 23.68 34.18 2.23
N LEU A 385 24.06 33.83 1.00
CA LEU A 385 25.06 32.79 0.74
C LEU A 385 26.45 33.17 1.26
N LEU A 386 26.87 34.44 1.16
CA LEU A 386 28.13 34.94 1.71
C LEU A 386 28.14 34.88 3.25
N CYS A 387 27.07 35.35 3.89
CA CYS A 387 26.90 35.26 5.34
C CYS A 387 26.91 33.82 5.87
N LEU A 388 26.45 32.86 5.06
CA LEU A 388 26.51 31.43 5.40
C LEU A 388 27.90 30.81 5.21
N ARG A 389 28.71 31.32 4.28
CA ARG A 389 30.09 30.88 4.05
C ARG A 389 31.08 31.40 5.09
N ASN A 390 30.80 32.56 5.69
CA ASN A 390 31.65 33.20 6.70
C ASN A 390 31.29 32.81 8.16
N LYS A 391 30.42 31.80 8.35
CA LYS A 391 30.17 31.14 9.65
C LYS A 391 31.00 29.87 9.76
#